data_AF-A0A1C5WB31-F1
#
_entry.id   AF-A0A1C5WB31-F1
#
_cell.length_a   1.000
_cell.length_b   1.000
_cell.length_c   1.000
_cell.angle_alpha   90.00
_cell.angle_beta   90.00
_cell.angle_gamma   90.00
#
_symmetry.space_group_name_H-M   'P 1'
#
loop_
_entity.id
_entity.type
_entity.pdbx_description
1 polymer ?
#
loop_
_entity_poly.entity_id
_entity_poly.type
_entity_poly.pdbx_seq_one_letter_code
_entity_poly.pdbx_strand_id
1 'polypeptide(L)'
;MNPYEKIINTMRKEAGRIERTSDIRMCEMTSGTTCEIDGIELDADDLAVNADLKGKLKRGDKVLMARVSEDTYAILMKVVSI
;
A
#
# COMPACT_ATOMS: atom_id res chain seq x y z
N MET A 1 10.22 -3.34 36.32
CA MET A 1 9.35 -3.87 35.27
C MET A 1 9.12 -5.35 35.52
N ASN A 2 7.90 -5.74 35.87
CA ASN A 2 7.54 -7.11 36.26
C ASN A 2 7.41 -8.02 35.00
N PRO A 3 7.78 -9.31 35.06
CA PRO A 3 7.47 -10.30 34.03
C PRO A 3 6.09 -10.17 33.36
N TYR A 4 5.03 -9.88 34.13
CA TYR A 4 3.68 -9.70 33.58
C TYR A 4 3.56 -8.46 32.67
N GLU A 5 4.21 -7.34 33.01
CA GLU A 5 4.22 -6.15 32.16
C GLU A 5 4.96 -6.39 30.84
N LYS A 6 6.03 -7.19 30.85
CA LYS A 6 6.73 -7.59 29.62
C LYS A 6 5.81 -8.36 28.68
N ILE A 7 5.01 -9.28 29.22
CA ILE A 7 4.07 -10.09 28.45
C ILE A 7 2.97 -9.19 27.85
N ILE A 8 2.36 -8.30 28.64
CA ILE A 8 1.33 -7.37 28.16
C ILE A 8 1.87 -6.43 27.08
N ASN A 9 3.07 -5.87 27.26
CA ASN A 9 3.69 -5.00 26.26
C ASN A 9 4.02 -5.74 24.97
N THR A 10 4.44 -7.00 25.06
CA THR A 10 4.70 -7.85 23.89
C THR A 10 3.40 -8.17 23.17
N MET A 11 2.33 -8.51 23.88
CA MET A 11 1.01 -8.76 23.28
C MET A 11 0.47 -7.51 22.56
N ARG A 12 0.59 -6.32 23.16
CA ARG A 12 0.21 -5.05 22.50
C ARG A 12 1.05 -4.76 21.27
N LYS A 13 2.35 -5.03 21.32
CA LYS A 13 3.28 -4.82 20.21
C LYS A 13 2.98 -5.75 19.03
N GLU A 14 2.72 -7.04 19.29
CA GLU A 14 2.40 -8.00 18.24
C GLU A 14 0.97 -7.83 17.70
N ALA A 15 -0.01 -7.46 18.54
CA ALA A 15 -1.35 -7.10 18.07
C ALA A 15 -1.31 -5.89 17.12
N GLY A 16 -0.57 -4.84 17.48
CA GLY A 16 -0.34 -3.70 16.61
C GLY A 16 0.59 -3.99 15.41
N ARG A 17 1.21 -5.18 15.34
CA ARG A 17 2.03 -5.61 14.20
C ARG A 17 1.18 -6.29 13.12
N ILE A 18 0.13 -7.01 13.52
CA ILE A 18 -0.86 -7.62 12.61
C ILE A 18 -1.67 -6.54 11.89
N GLU A 19 -1.98 -5.43 12.56
CA GLU A 19 -2.58 -4.25 11.90
C GLU A 19 -1.60 -3.50 10.98
N ARG A 20 -0.30 -3.72 11.12
CA ARG A 20 0.78 -3.01 10.39
C ARG A 20 1.41 -3.80 9.25
N THR A 21 0.99 -5.03 8.99
CA THR A 21 1.32 -5.65 7.71
C THR A 21 0.47 -4.95 6.66
N SER A 22 1.00 -3.86 6.11
CA SER A 22 0.43 -3.23 4.93
C SER A 22 0.41 -4.29 3.83
N ASP A 23 -0.78 -4.82 3.54
CA ASP A 23 -1.01 -5.75 2.44
C ASP A 23 -0.45 -5.11 1.18
N ILE A 24 0.71 -5.58 0.72
CA ILE A 24 1.23 -5.19 -0.59
C ILE A 24 0.39 -5.93 -1.62
N ARG A 25 -0.32 -5.19 -2.45
CA ARG A 25 -1.21 -5.73 -3.49
C ARG A 25 -0.67 -5.35 -4.86
N MET A 26 -0.90 -6.24 -5.82
CA MET A 26 -0.65 -5.96 -7.22
C MET A 26 -1.92 -5.43 -7.86
N CYS A 27 -1.82 -4.28 -8.51
CA CYS A 27 -2.93 -3.58 -9.13
C CYS A 27 -2.58 -3.17 -10.56
N GLU A 28 -3.60 -2.84 -11.34
CA GLU A 28 -3.44 -2.35 -12.70
C GLU A 28 -3.89 -0.90 -12.80
N MET A 29 -3.07 -0.07 -13.43
CA MET A 29 -3.40 1.33 -13.69
C MET A 29 -4.52 1.41 -14.75
N THR A 30 -5.60 2.14 -14.47
CA THR A 30 -6.67 2.42 -15.44
C THR A 30 -6.36 3.65 -16.30
N SER A 31 -5.52 4.55 -15.79
CA SER A 31 -4.95 5.69 -16.55
C SER A 31 -3.53 6.05 -16.03
N GLY A 32 -3.00 7.22 -16.40
CA GLY A 32 -1.73 7.70 -15.83
C GLY A 32 -1.83 8.17 -14.37
N THR A 33 -3.04 8.38 -13.88
CA THR A 33 -3.31 8.95 -12.54
C THR A 33 -4.40 8.19 -11.77
N THR A 34 -4.96 7.13 -12.33
CA THR A 34 -6.03 6.32 -11.71
C THR A 34 -5.65 4.84 -11.73
N CYS A 35 -6.06 4.11 -10.70
CA CYS A 35 -5.74 2.71 -10.49
C CYS A 35 -6.98 1.93 -10.06
N GLU A 36 -7.11 0.67 -10.48
CA GLU A 36 -8.17 -0.21 -9.97
C GLU A 36 -7.59 -1.19 -8.95
N ILE A 37 -8.32 -1.36 -7.83
CA ILE A 37 -8.04 -2.37 -6.81
C ILE A 37 -9.34 -3.10 -6.44
N ASP A 38 -9.39 -4.42 -6.65
CA ASP A 38 -10.52 -5.27 -6.24
C ASP A 38 -11.91 -4.73 -6.69
N GLY A 39 -11.99 -4.08 -7.86
CA GLY A 39 -13.20 -3.46 -8.41
C GLY A 39 -13.52 -2.04 -7.92
N ILE A 40 -12.63 -1.44 -7.12
CA ILE A 40 -12.69 -0.05 -6.67
C ILE A 40 -11.71 0.78 -7.51
N GLU A 41 -12.19 1.90 -8.05
CA GLU A 41 -11.34 2.87 -8.75
C GLU A 41 -10.80 3.90 -7.77
N LEU A 42 -9.47 4.05 -7.73
CA LEU A 42 -8.73 5.04 -6.96
C LEU A 42 -8.24 6.13 -7.90
N ASP A 43 -8.38 7.39 -7.48
CA ASP A 43 -7.93 8.54 -8.25
C ASP A 43 -6.66 9.19 -7.66
N ALA A 44 -6.30 10.37 -8.18
CA ALA A 44 -5.08 11.05 -7.77
C ALA A 44 -5.09 11.52 -6.31
N ASP A 45 -6.27 11.72 -5.70
CA ASP A 45 -6.40 12.16 -4.31
C ASP A 45 -6.21 10.99 -3.34
N ASP A 46 -6.50 9.77 -3.79
CA ASP A 46 -6.30 8.53 -3.01
C ASP A 46 -4.87 7.99 -3.12
N LEU A 47 -4.06 8.49 -4.05
CA LEU A 47 -2.79 7.87 -4.46
C LEU A 47 -1.55 8.72 -4.12
N ALA A 48 -0.66 8.16 -3.32
CA ALA A 48 0.71 8.62 -3.18
C ALA A 48 1.63 7.88 -4.17
N VAL A 49 2.27 8.59 -5.08
CA VAL A 49 3.14 7.99 -6.10
C VAL A 49 4.61 8.27 -5.79
N ASN A 50 5.46 7.25 -5.85
CA ASN A 50 6.90 7.42 -5.80
C ASN A 50 7.35 8.49 -6.83
N ALA A 51 8.19 9.44 -6.40
CA ALA A 51 8.68 10.53 -7.23
C ALA A 51 9.27 10.06 -8.57
N ASP A 52 9.93 8.91 -8.58
CA ASP A 52 10.54 8.34 -9.79
C ASP A 52 9.52 7.83 -10.81
N LEU A 53 8.29 7.55 -10.38
CA LEU A 53 7.19 7.04 -11.20
C LEU A 53 6.20 8.14 -11.62
N LYS A 54 6.25 9.32 -11.00
CA LYS A 54 5.33 10.42 -11.26
C LYS A 54 5.32 10.78 -12.76
N GLY A 55 4.16 10.68 -13.40
CA GLY A 55 3.98 10.97 -14.83
C GLY A 55 4.50 9.90 -15.79
N LYS A 56 4.99 8.76 -15.30
CA LYS A 56 5.52 7.66 -16.13
C LYS A 56 4.58 6.45 -16.20
N LEU A 57 3.55 6.42 -15.37
CA LEU A 57 2.53 5.38 -15.36
C LEU A 57 1.51 5.63 -16.49
N LYS A 58 1.00 4.54 -17.05
CA LYS A 58 -0.05 4.57 -18.08
C LYS A 58 -1.01 3.40 -17.87
N ARG A 59 -2.15 3.46 -18.56
CA ARG A 59 -3.14 2.38 -18.58
C ARG A 59 -2.49 1.04 -18.93
N GLY A 60 -2.81 0.01 -18.14
CA GLY A 60 -2.30 -1.36 -18.31
C GLY A 60 -0.96 -1.62 -17.60
N ASP A 61 -0.34 -0.60 -16.98
CA ASP A 61 0.84 -0.83 -16.15
C ASP A 61 0.46 -1.55 -14.86
N LYS A 62 1.19 -2.62 -14.54
CA LYS A 62 1.07 -3.33 -13.27
C LYS A 62 1.94 -2.65 -12.21
N VAL A 63 1.37 -2.41 -11.04
CA VAL A 63 2.05 -1.74 -9.93
C VAL A 63 1.87 -2.50 -8.63
N LEU A 64 2.85 -2.38 -7.73
CA LEU A 64 2.69 -2.80 -6.34
C LEU A 64 2.30 -1.60 -5.49
N MET A 65 1.29 -1.80 -4.66
CA MET A 65 0.69 -0.76 -3.85
C MET A 65 0.53 -1.23 -2.41
N ALA A 66 0.68 -0.30 -1.47
CA ALA A 66 0.49 -0.54 -0.05
C ALA A 66 -0.49 0.49 0.54
N ARG A 67 -1.37 0.04 1.43
CA ARG A 67 -2.25 0.95 2.18
C ARG A 67 -1.44 1.76 3.18
N VAL A 68 -1.57 3.08 3.14
CA VAL A 68 -0.86 4.03 4.03
C VAL A 68 -1.79 4.54 5.12
N SER A 69 -3.06 4.80 4.79
CA SER A 69 -4.10 5.25 5.71
C SER A 69 -5.45 4.61 5.33
N GLU A 70 -6.55 5.05 5.92
CA GLU A 70 -7.86 4.50 5.57
C GLU A 70 -8.19 4.70 4.09
N ASP A 71 -7.87 5.88 3.54
CA ASP A 71 -8.25 6.30 2.19
C ASP A 71 -7.04 6.52 1.26
N THR A 72 -5.81 6.41 1.77
CA THR A 72 -4.60 6.66 0.97
C THR A 72 -3.81 5.39 0.73
N TYR A 73 -3.43 5.19 -0.53
CA TYR A 73 -2.58 4.10 -0.98
C TYR A 73 -1.31 4.62 -1.64
N ALA A 74 -0.17 3.96 -1.39
CA ALA A 74 1.11 4.32 -1.99
C ALA A 74 1.52 3.34 -3.08
N ILE A 75 1.77 3.85 -4.28
CA ILE A 75 2.39 3.11 -5.39
C ILE A 75 3.90 3.04 -5.14
N LEU A 76 4.40 1.83 -4.87
CA LEU A 76 5.79 1.58 -4.51
C LEU A 76 6.67 1.37 -5.73
N MET A 77 6.22 0.57 -6.69
CA MET A 77 6.97 0.22 -7.89
C MET A 77 6.06 -0.21 -9.04
N LYS A 78 6.54 -0.01 -10.27
CA LYS A 78 6.00 -0.64 -11.48
C LYS A 78 6.64 -2.02 -11.66
N VAL A 79 5.81 -3.01 -11.97
CA VAL A 79 6.23 -4.40 -12.22
C VAL A 79 6.35 -4.63 -13.72
N VAL A 80 7.44 -5.26 -14.15
CA VAL A 80 7.70 -5.63 -15.55
C VAL A 80 8.05 -7.12 -15.61
N SER A 81 7.57 -7.80 -16.66
CA SER A 81 7.99 -9.17 -16.96
C SER A 81 9.36 -9.19 -17.63
N ILE A 82 10.13 -10.25 -17.38
CA ILE A 82 11.42 -10.54 -18.03
C ILE A 82 11.18 -11.33 -19.32
#